data_AF-A0A644XXC5-F1
#
_entry.id   AF-A0A644XXC5-F1
#
_cell.length_a   1.000
_cell.length_b   1.000
_cell.length_c   1.000
_cell.angle_alpha   90.00
_cell.angle_beta   90.00
_cell.angle_gamma   90.00
#
_symmetry.space_group_name_H-M   'P 1'
#
loop_
_entity.id
_entity.type
_entity.pdbx_description
1 polymer ?
#
loop_
_entity_poly.entity_id
_entity_poly.type
_entity_poly.pdbx_seq_one_letter_code
_entity_poly.pdbx_strand_id
1 'polypeptide(L)'
;MKKIFAIIFLFIFCCCNGYNKDINKKLDLLKDIDYSQFSNMSIVKRGAYEYVKYNKIEYKIKRNFLTKKITSIKDVSIIEEKDVSLSKSKDFIKRIEATLKSFDKLKILALSVDDKDNVLLSIPWYEKCTYYFQKLSPATTLQELNATHYKHYCDTWYIDKRCSE
;
A
#
# COMPACT_ATOMS: atom_id res chain seq x y z
N MET A 1 2.29 -28.47 -49.88
CA MET A 1 1.48 -27.41 -49.26
C MET A 1 2.06 -27.12 -47.88
N LYS A 2 3.09 -26.27 -47.84
CA LYS A 2 3.08 -24.89 -47.29
C LYS A 2 2.69 -24.84 -45.79
N LYS A 3 3.77 -24.80 -45.00
CA LYS A 3 3.91 -24.51 -43.58
C LYS A 3 2.95 -23.40 -43.09
N ILE A 4 2.06 -23.75 -42.17
CA ILE A 4 1.29 -22.84 -41.30
C ILE A 4 1.36 -23.55 -39.94
N PHE A 5 2.19 -23.13 -38.98
CA PHE A 5 1.92 -22.05 -38.04
C PHE A 5 3.26 -21.53 -37.49
N ALA A 6 3.74 -20.42 -38.05
CA ALA A 6 4.76 -19.60 -37.44
C ALA A 6 4.10 -18.25 -37.10
N ILE A 7 3.26 -18.26 -36.06
CA ILE A 7 2.77 -17.04 -35.39
C ILE A 7 3.03 -17.22 -33.90
N ILE A 8 4.32 -17.41 -33.56
CA ILE A 8 4.87 -17.07 -32.26
C ILE A 8 5.86 -15.95 -32.56
N PHE A 9 5.31 -14.83 -33.01
CA PHE A 9 6.07 -13.60 -33.23
C PHE A 9 5.27 -12.50 -32.53
N LEU A 10 5.97 -11.77 -31.66
CA LEU A 10 5.55 -10.49 -31.09
C LEU A 10 4.54 -10.48 -29.91
N PHE A 11 4.85 -11.16 -28.80
CA PHE A 11 4.31 -10.75 -27.48
C PHE A 11 5.36 -10.56 -26.38
N ILE A 12 6.65 -10.46 -26.74
CA ILE A 12 7.75 -10.24 -25.78
C ILE A 12 8.30 -8.80 -25.83
N PHE A 13 7.81 -7.94 -26.72
CA PHE A 13 8.28 -6.55 -26.87
C PHE A 13 7.34 -5.48 -26.28
N CYS A 14 6.84 -5.69 -25.06
CA CYS A 14 6.25 -4.61 -24.25
C CYS A 14 6.64 -4.65 -22.76
N CYS A 15 7.80 -5.25 -22.43
CA CYS A 15 8.41 -5.16 -21.10
C CYS A 15 9.37 -3.95 -20.95
N CYS A 16 9.16 -2.90 -21.74
CA CYS A 16 9.75 -1.58 -21.49
C CYS A 16 8.64 -0.53 -21.41
N ASN A 17 7.59 -0.80 -20.63
CA ASN A 17 6.79 0.30 -20.10
C ASN A 17 7.77 1.18 -19.32
N GLY A 18 8.02 2.38 -19.84
CA GLY A 18 8.97 3.34 -19.30
C GLY A 18 8.77 3.47 -17.80
N TYR A 19 9.60 2.78 -17.04
CA TYR A 19 9.65 2.98 -15.61
C TYR A 19 10.13 4.42 -15.44
N ASN A 20 9.22 5.28 -15.01
CA ASN A 20 9.57 6.63 -14.61
C ASN A 20 10.59 6.47 -13.48
N LYS A 21 11.89 6.67 -13.78
CA LYS A 21 12.97 6.63 -12.78
C LYS A 21 12.80 7.71 -11.71
N ASP A 22 11.97 8.70 -12.03
CA ASP A 22 11.72 9.86 -11.20
C ASP A 22 10.69 9.57 -10.11
N ILE A 23 11.20 9.42 -8.88
CA ILE A 23 10.37 9.28 -7.69
C ILE A 23 9.48 10.50 -7.48
N ASN A 24 9.89 11.71 -7.88
CA ASN A 24 9.10 12.92 -7.65
C ASN A 24 7.76 12.86 -8.39
N LYS A 25 7.73 12.39 -9.64
CA LYS A 25 6.48 12.15 -10.36
C LYS A 25 5.56 11.16 -9.65
N LYS A 26 6.13 10.16 -8.97
CA LYS A 26 5.34 9.20 -8.17
C LYS A 26 4.75 9.88 -6.94
N LEU A 27 5.51 10.73 -6.26
CA LEU A 27 5.06 11.50 -5.08
C LEU A 27 4.01 12.54 -5.45
N ASP A 28 4.20 13.24 -6.57
CA ASP A 28 3.23 14.20 -7.12
C ASP A 28 1.88 13.57 -7.44
N LEU A 29 1.86 12.30 -7.87
CA LEU A 29 0.60 11.58 -8.06
C LEU A 29 -0.06 11.14 -6.75
N LEU A 30 0.73 10.96 -5.69
CA LEU A 30 0.23 10.51 -4.39
C LEU A 30 -0.31 11.66 -3.55
N LYS A 31 0.29 12.87 -3.64
CA LYS A 31 -0.12 14.03 -2.82
C LYS A 31 -1.58 14.46 -3.01
N ASP A 32 -2.11 14.27 -4.21
CA ASP A 32 -3.45 14.74 -4.62
C ASP A 32 -4.56 13.72 -4.32
N ILE A 33 -4.23 12.58 -3.71
CA ILE A 33 -5.19 11.53 -3.39
C ILE A 33 -5.95 11.87 -2.12
N ASP A 34 -7.27 11.64 -2.12
CA ASP A 34 -8.05 11.63 -0.89
C ASP A 34 -7.81 10.33 -0.10
N TYR A 35 -7.28 10.47 1.10
CA TYR A 35 -6.94 9.39 2.01
C TYR A 35 -8.03 9.09 3.05
N SER A 36 -9.16 9.81 3.04
CA SER A 36 -10.27 9.69 3.99
C SER A 36 -10.77 8.25 4.17
N GLN A 37 -10.83 7.47 3.08
CA GLN A 37 -11.26 6.05 3.12
C GLN A 37 -10.34 5.15 3.95
N PHE A 38 -9.13 5.60 4.28
CA PHE A 38 -8.15 4.90 5.09
C PHE A 38 -8.07 5.45 6.52
N SER A 39 -8.92 6.40 6.92
CA SER A 39 -8.88 6.99 8.27
C SER A 39 -8.89 5.91 9.35
N ASN A 40 -8.01 6.07 10.35
CA ASN A 40 -7.76 5.07 11.41
C ASN A 40 -7.38 3.68 10.90
N MET A 41 -6.66 3.61 9.78
CA MET A 41 -6.21 2.37 9.17
C MET A 41 -4.73 2.40 8.81
N SER A 42 -4.04 1.28 9.03
CA SER A 42 -2.76 1.00 8.40
C SER A 42 -2.79 -0.30 7.63
N ILE A 43 -2.07 -0.33 6.51
CA ILE A 43 -1.98 -1.46 5.59
C ILE A 43 -0.51 -1.67 5.26
N VAL A 44 0.00 -2.89 5.46
CA VAL A 44 1.35 -3.28 5.07
C VAL A 44 1.28 -4.54 4.22
N LYS A 45 1.84 -4.48 3.01
CA LYS A 45 1.95 -5.66 2.15
C LYS A 45 3.22 -6.45 2.48
N ARG A 46 3.09 -7.74 2.79
CA ARG A 46 4.22 -8.65 3.05
C ARG A 46 4.01 -9.97 2.32
N GLY A 47 4.71 -10.14 1.20
CA GLY A 47 4.58 -11.32 0.35
C GLY A 47 3.15 -11.49 -0.16
N ALA A 48 2.55 -12.64 0.14
CA ALA A 48 1.18 -12.99 -0.26
C ALA A 48 0.08 -12.47 0.70
N TYR A 49 0.46 -11.77 1.77
CA TYR A 49 -0.46 -11.29 2.79
C TYR A 49 -0.48 -9.76 2.87
N GLU A 50 -1.63 -9.23 3.21
CA GLU A 50 -1.80 -7.84 3.66
C GLU A 50 -2.08 -7.84 5.17
N TYR A 51 -1.34 -7.02 5.91
CA TYR A 51 -1.55 -6.78 7.33
C TYR A 51 -2.30 -5.47 7.47
N VAL A 52 -3.55 -5.53 7.92
CA VAL A 52 -4.44 -4.37 8.04
C VAL A 52 -4.74 -4.13 9.51
N LYS A 53 -4.28 -3.01 10.05
CA LYS A 53 -4.72 -2.53 11.36
C LYS A 53 -5.89 -1.59 11.15
N TYR A 54 -7.02 -1.90 11.76
CA TYR A 54 -8.22 -1.08 11.70
C TYR A 54 -8.87 -1.02 13.08
N ASN A 55 -9.12 0.19 13.60
CA ASN A 55 -9.66 0.41 14.95
C ASN A 55 -8.89 -0.36 16.04
N LYS A 56 -7.56 -0.29 16.01
CA LYS A 56 -6.62 -0.97 16.95
C LYS A 56 -6.50 -2.49 16.83
N ILE A 57 -7.32 -3.15 16.01
CA ILE A 57 -7.21 -4.59 15.75
C ILE A 57 -6.39 -4.82 14.48
N GLU A 58 -5.45 -5.75 14.51
CA GLU A 58 -4.63 -6.12 13.35
C GLU A 58 -5.13 -7.42 12.72
N TYR A 59 -5.30 -7.40 11.41
CA TYR A 59 -5.77 -8.51 10.61
C TYR A 59 -4.71 -8.93 9.61
N LYS A 60 -4.39 -10.23 9.59
CA LYS A 60 -3.65 -10.86 8.51
C LYS A 60 -4.65 -11.33 7.45
N ILE A 61 -4.56 -10.76 6.26
CA ILE A 61 -5.49 -11.00 5.17
C ILE A 61 -4.75 -11.68 4.02
N LYS A 62 -5.38 -12.72 3.47
CA LYS A 62 -4.96 -13.39 2.24
C LYS A 62 -6.00 -13.14 1.17
N ARG A 63 -5.56 -12.66 0.00
CA ARG A 63 -6.42 -12.47 -1.17
C ARG A 63 -6.05 -13.43 -2.28
N ASN A 64 -7.04 -13.80 -3.08
CA ASN A 64 -6.80 -14.49 -4.32
C ASN A 64 -5.99 -13.59 -5.27
N PHE A 65 -4.93 -14.14 -5.86
CA PHE A 65 -4.00 -13.35 -6.69
C PHE A 65 -4.69 -12.74 -7.93
N LEU A 66 -5.62 -13.46 -8.56
CA LEU A 66 -6.29 -13.06 -9.79
C LEU A 66 -7.50 -12.17 -9.50
N THR A 67 -8.42 -12.65 -8.66
CA THR A 67 -9.69 -11.95 -8.43
C THR A 67 -9.57 -10.81 -7.42
N LYS A 68 -8.47 -10.77 -6.66
CA LYS A 68 -8.25 -9.85 -5.52
C LYS A 68 -9.31 -9.94 -4.41
N LYS A 69 -10.16 -10.97 -4.44
CA LYS A 69 -11.13 -11.23 -3.37
C LYS A 69 -10.44 -11.81 -2.14
N ILE A 70 -10.96 -11.50 -0.96
CA ILE A 70 -10.45 -12.05 0.30
C ILE A 70 -10.77 -13.54 0.38
N THR A 71 -9.76 -14.35 0.68
CA THR A 71 -9.87 -15.79 0.88
C THR A 71 -9.70 -16.20 2.34
N SER A 72 -8.95 -15.42 3.13
CA SER A 72 -8.80 -15.62 4.58
C SER A 72 -8.58 -14.28 5.29
N ILE A 73 -9.15 -14.15 6.48
CA ILE A 73 -8.90 -13.07 7.44
C ILE A 73 -8.60 -13.74 8.78
N LYS A 74 -7.46 -13.40 9.40
CA LYS A 74 -7.12 -13.83 10.75
C LYS A 74 -6.83 -12.61 11.62
N ASP A 75 -7.45 -12.55 12.78
CA ASP A 75 -7.08 -11.58 13.81
C ASP A 75 -5.71 -11.97 14.41
N VAL A 76 -4.75 -11.07 14.34
CA VAL A 76 -3.37 -11.34 14.79
C VAL A 76 -3.29 -11.43 16.32
N SER A 77 -4.24 -10.82 17.04
CA SER A 77 -4.29 -10.88 18.50
C SER A 77 -4.80 -12.22 19.05
N ILE A 78 -5.43 -13.04 18.20
CA ILE A 78 -5.97 -14.35 18.59
C ILE A 78 -4.88 -15.40 18.40
N ILE A 79 -4.42 -15.95 19.53
CA ILE A 79 -3.32 -16.94 19.62
C ILE A 79 -3.72 -18.28 18.97
N GLU A 80 -5.02 -18.61 18.89
CA GLU A 80 -5.48 -19.81 18.21
C GLU A 80 -5.31 -19.72 16.68
N GLU A 81 -4.67 -20.73 16.07
CA GLU A 81 -4.53 -20.92 14.63
C GLU A 81 -5.81 -21.36 13.91
N LYS A 82 -6.97 -20.80 14.29
CA LYS A 82 -8.16 -20.98 13.47
C LYS A 82 -8.17 -19.92 12.39
N ASP A 83 -8.17 -20.34 11.13
CA ASP A 83 -8.47 -19.46 9.99
C ASP A 83 -9.90 -18.94 10.17
N VAL A 84 -10.05 -17.74 10.75
CA VAL A 84 -11.36 -17.16 11.03
C VAL A 84 -11.85 -16.37 9.82
N SER A 85 -11.89 -16.99 8.64
CA SER A 85 -12.49 -16.34 7.45
C SER A 85 -13.99 -16.05 7.63
N LEU A 86 -14.63 -16.62 8.66
CA LEU A 86 -16.08 -16.73 8.81
C LEU A 86 -16.71 -15.98 10.00
N SER A 87 -15.97 -15.31 10.89
CA SER A 87 -16.59 -14.59 12.04
C SER A 87 -16.91 -13.12 11.79
N LYS A 88 -16.41 -12.53 10.70
CA LYS A 88 -16.65 -11.11 10.40
C LYS A 88 -17.88 -10.94 9.51
N SER A 89 -18.61 -9.84 9.70
CA SER A 89 -19.79 -9.53 8.91
C SER A 89 -19.45 -9.33 7.43
N LYS A 90 -20.42 -9.60 6.54
CA LYS A 90 -20.27 -9.37 5.09
C LYS A 90 -19.92 -7.91 4.78
N ASP A 91 -20.47 -6.96 5.55
CA ASP A 91 -20.20 -5.53 5.37
C ASP A 91 -18.77 -5.16 5.73
N PHE A 92 -18.21 -5.76 6.78
CA PHE A 92 -16.81 -5.59 7.12
C PHE A 92 -15.91 -6.09 5.99
N ILE A 93 -16.15 -7.31 5.50
CA ILE A 93 -15.37 -7.91 4.41
C ILE A 93 -15.43 -7.01 3.16
N LYS A 94 -16.64 -6.57 2.77
CA LYS A 94 -16.84 -5.69 1.62
C LYS A 94 -16.11 -4.36 1.76
N ARG A 95 -16.10 -3.77 2.94
CA ARG A 95 -15.35 -2.54 3.21
C ARG A 95 -13.84 -2.76 3.06
N ILE A 96 -13.30 -3.80 3.70
CA ILE A 96 -11.87 -4.10 3.61
C ILE A 96 -11.46 -4.41 2.16
N GLU A 97 -12.28 -5.14 1.40
CA GLU A 97 -12.03 -5.36 -0.04
C GLU A 97 -11.99 -4.05 -0.83
N ALA A 98 -12.94 -3.14 -0.59
CA ALA A 98 -12.95 -1.83 -1.24
C ALA A 98 -11.70 -1.01 -0.88
N THR A 99 -11.32 -0.99 0.40
CA THR A 99 -10.12 -0.29 0.87
C THR A 99 -8.84 -0.89 0.29
N LEU A 100 -8.70 -2.22 0.27
CA LEU A 100 -7.55 -2.91 -0.33
C LEU A 100 -7.48 -2.70 -1.84
N LYS A 101 -8.62 -2.62 -2.53
CA LYS A 101 -8.67 -2.26 -3.95
C LYS A 101 -8.17 -0.83 -4.20
N SER A 102 -8.51 0.12 -3.32
CA SER A 102 -7.96 1.48 -3.39
C SER A 102 -6.46 1.49 -3.10
N PHE A 103 -6.01 0.74 -2.07
CA PHE A 103 -4.60 0.60 -1.74
C PHE A 103 -3.77 0.02 -2.91
N ASP A 104 -4.26 -0.99 -3.62
CA ASP A 104 -3.58 -1.57 -4.78
C ASP A 104 -3.32 -0.54 -5.90
N LYS A 105 -4.23 0.42 -6.09
CA LYS A 105 -4.05 1.50 -7.09
C LYS A 105 -2.89 2.43 -6.73
N LEU A 106 -2.60 2.58 -5.44
CA LEU A 106 -1.49 3.42 -4.96
C LEU A 106 -0.14 2.84 -5.36
N LYS A 107 -0.02 1.52 -5.61
CA LYS A 107 1.26 0.86 -5.95
C LYS A 107 2.38 1.22 -4.97
N ILE A 108 2.09 1.08 -3.67
CA ILE A 108 3.01 1.33 -2.55
C ILE A 108 3.14 0.07 -1.69
N LEU A 109 4.11 0.03 -0.78
CA LEU A 109 4.33 -1.10 0.14
C LEU A 109 3.46 -1.00 1.38
N ALA A 110 3.36 0.20 1.94
CA ALA A 110 2.59 0.45 3.15
C ALA A 110 1.93 1.81 3.13
N LEU A 111 0.83 1.91 3.87
CA LEU A 111 0.05 3.11 4.12
C LEU A 111 -0.40 3.12 5.58
N SER A 112 -0.41 4.29 6.21
CA SER A 112 -1.03 4.51 7.51
C SER A 112 -1.71 5.87 7.50
N VAL A 113 -2.96 5.93 7.97
CA VAL A 113 -3.66 7.17 8.28
C VAL A 113 -4.13 7.10 9.73
N ASP A 114 -3.67 8.04 10.55
CA ASP A 114 -4.02 8.08 11.97
C ASP A 114 -5.34 8.80 12.23
N ASP A 115 -5.68 8.97 13.51
CA ASP A 115 -6.90 9.63 13.99
C ASP A 115 -6.90 11.15 13.80
N LYS A 116 -5.74 11.73 13.50
CA LYS A 116 -5.58 13.15 13.15
C LYS A 116 -5.44 13.36 11.64
N ASP A 117 -5.70 12.33 10.83
CA ASP A 117 -5.55 12.34 9.37
C ASP A 117 -4.11 12.63 8.87
N ASN A 118 -3.09 12.36 9.68
CA ASN A 118 -1.72 12.32 9.17
C ASN A 118 -1.57 11.07 8.29
N VAL A 119 -0.87 11.20 7.16
CA VAL A 119 -0.70 10.11 6.18
C VAL A 119 0.77 9.72 6.10
N LEU A 120 1.08 8.43 6.25
CA LEU A 120 2.41 7.88 5.99
C LEU A 120 2.34 6.84 4.88
N LEU A 121 3.18 7.00 3.86
CA LEU A 121 3.33 6.04 2.76
C LEU A 121 4.76 5.50 2.73
N SER A 122 4.91 4.20 2.46
CA SER A 122 6.21 3.57 2.21
C SER A 122 6.28 3.10 0.77
N ILE A 123 7.26 3.62 0.01
CA ILE A 123 7.39 3.46 -1.43
C ILE A 123 8.77 2.86 -1.73
N PRO A 124 8.86 1.53 -1.95
CA PRO A 124 10.07 0.93 -2.45
C PRO A 124 10.41 1.50 -3.82
N TRP A 125 11.69 1.80 -4.02
CA TRP A 125 12.23 2.34 -5.25
C TRP A 125 13.53 1.63 -5.60
N TYR A 126 14.19 2.07 -6.68
CA TYR A 126 15.45 1.51 -7.14
C TYR A 126 16.52 1.42 -6.05
N GLU A 127 17.52 0.55 -6.29
CA GLU A 127 18.72 0.43 -5.45
C GLU A 127 18.42 0.07 -4.00
N LYS A 128 17.37 -0.74 -3.77
CA LYS A 128 16.93 -1.15 -2.43
C LYS A 128 16.62 0.04 -1.51
N CYS A 129 16.26 1.18 -2.08
CA CYS A 129 15.83 2.35 -1.32
C CYS A 129 14.31 2.30 -1.08
N THR A 130 13.88 2.81 0.07
CA THR A 130 12.49 3.06 0.39
C THR A 130 12.34 4.54 0.72
N TYR A 131 11.37 5.18 0.06
CA TYR A 131 10.96 6.53 0.37
C TYR A 131 9.76 6.47 1.32
N TYR A 132 9.84 7.24 2.39
CA TYR A 132 8.75 7.46 3.32
C TYR A 132 8.17 8.84 3.05
N PHE A 133 6.90 8.89 2.66
CA PHE A 133 6.22 10.13 2.31
C PHE A 133 5.13 10.42 3.32
N GLN A 134 5.31 11.51 4.08
CA GLN A 134 4.51 11.86 5.24
C GLN A 134 3.74 13.15 4.99
N LYS A 135 2.41 13.10 5.06
CA LYS A 135 1.55 14.28 5.16
C LYS A 135 1.27 14.57 6.62
N LEU A 136 1.38 15.83 7.02
CA LEU A 136 0.89 16.30 8.31
C LEU A 136 -0.51 16.89 8.17
N SER A 137 -1.33 16.62 9.18
CA SER A 137 -2.51 17.41 9.47
C SER A 137 -2.10 18.83 9.88
N PRO A 138 -2.97 19.84 9.73
CA PRO A 138 -2.68 21.19 10.21
C PRO A 138 -2.39 21.29 11.71
N ALA A 139 -2.84 20.31 12.49
CA ALA A 139 -2.72 20.28 13.95
C ALA A 139 -1.54 19.42 14.45
N THR A 140 -0.72 18.87 13.56
CA THR A 140 0.38 17.97 13.91
C THR A 140 1.73 18.55 13.49
N THR A 141 2.76 18.35 14.31
CA THR A 141 4.14 18.69 13.97
C THR A 141 5.00 17.43 13.71
N LEU A 142 6.12 17.56 12.99
CA LEU A 142 7.08 16.45 12.85
C LEU A 142 7.62 15.97 14.21
N GLN A 143 7.75 16.87 15.18
CA GLN A 143 8.24 16.53 16.52
C GLN A 143 7.27 15.59 17.24
N GLU A 144 5.96 15.86 17.17
CA GLU A 144 4.94 14.97 17.75
C GLU A 144 4.98 13.55 17.16
N LEU A 145 5.39 13.42 15.89
CA LEU A 145 5.52 12.14 15.21
C LEU A 145 6.92 11.51 15.33
N ASN A 146 7.84 12.12 16.10
CA ASN A 146 9.26 11.73 16.15
C ASN A 146 9.91 11.63 14.74
N ALA A 147 9.51 12.51 13.83
CA ALA A 147 9.83 12.50 12.41
C ALA A 147 10.66 13.72 11.98
N THR A 148 11.39 14.38 12.89
CA THR A 148 12.19 15.59 12.61
C THR A 148 13.32 15.38 11.60
N HIS A 149 13.69 14.13 11.33
CA HIS A 149 14.65 13.76 10.29
C HIS A 149 14.09 13.85 8.87
N TYR A 150 12.77 13.98 8.70
CA TYR A 150 12.14 14.13 7.38
C TYR A 150 12.43 15.51 6.81
N LYS A 151 12.69 15.58 5.51
CA LYS A 151 12.89 16.83 4.77
C LYS A 151 11.55 17.33 4.23
N HIS A 152 11.32 18.64 4.27
CA HIS A 152 10.15 19.24 3.62
C HIS A 152 10.16 18.95 2.11
N TYR A 153 9.01 18.61 1.56
CA TYR A 153 8.84 18.34 0.12
C TYR A 153 7.96 19.40 -0.55
N CYS A 154 6.69 19.49 -0.16
CA CYS A 154 5.76 20.54 -0.61
C CYS A 154 4.58 20.65 0.36
N ASP A 155 3.97 21.83 0.51
CA ASP A 155 2.81 22.04 1.39
C ASP A 155 3.04 21.42 2.79
N THR A 156 2.17 20.49 3.20
CA THR A 156 2.27 19.73 4.45
C THR A 156 2.91 18.35 4.27
N TRP A 157 3.56 18.10 3.13
CA TRP A 157 4.24 16.85 2.80
C TRP A 157 5.76 16.91 3.05
N TYR A 158 6.27 15.81 3.59
CA TYR A 158 7.65 15.60 3.97
C TYR A 158 8.15 14.23 3.51
N ILE A 159 9.46 14.10 3.31
CA ILE A 159 10.07 12.91 2.78
C ILE A 159 11.32 12.48 3.55
N ASP A 160 11.44 11.19 3.78
CA ASP A 160 12.67 10.51 4.20
C ASP A 160 13.05 9.42 3.20
N LYS A 161 14.35 9.18 3.00
CA LYS A 161 14.88 8.16 2.10
C LYS A 161 15.83 7.27 2.88
N ARG A 162 15.56 5.96 2.90
CA ARG A 162 16.44 4.96 3.50
C ARG A 162 16.82 3.92 2.47
N CYS A 163 18.11 3.63 2.33
CA CYS A 163 18.60 2.58 1.46
C CYS A 163 19.32 1.54 2.31
N SER A 164 19.13 0.27 1.99
CA SER A 164 19.97 -0.78 2.57
C SER A 164 21.35 -0.73 1.91
N GLU A 165 22.40 -0.87 2.71
CA GLU A 165 23.77 -1.09 2.24
C GLU A 165 23.91 -2.43 1.47
#